data_AF-A0A348V6W0-F1
#
_entry.id   AF-A0A348V6W0-F1
#
_cell.length_a   1.000
_cell.length_b   1.000
_cell.length_c   1.000
_cell.angle_alpha   90.00
_cell.angle_beta   90.00
_cell.angle_gamma   90.00
#
_symmetry.space_group_name_H-M   'P 1'
#
loop_
_entity.id
_entity.type
_entity.pdbx_description
1 polymer ?
#
loop_
_entity_poly.entity_id
_entity_poly.type
_entity_poly.pdbx_seq_one_letter_code
_entity_poly.pdbx_strand_id
1 'polypeptide(L)'
;MKTMIMLLILLFVQCALYAQTKGKEISHYLFPEFVQGTVLMKNGQKNPAKLNYNAASEEMVFMQNDKVLALAEPSLSQLDSVFLYDRKFVLHNKKFVEVLHRDGFTLLASYKCKVIPPGKPAAY
;
A
#
# COMPACT_ATOMS: atom_id res chain seq x y z
N MET A 1 -20.38 42.34 -17.31
CA MET A 1 -19.04 42.42 -16.66
C MET A 1 -19.06 41.89 -15.23
N LYS A 2 -19.91 42.41 -14.33
CA LYS A 2 -19.99 41.96 -12.92
C LYS A 2 -20.31 40.45 -12.77
N THR A 3 -21.22 39.92 -13.59
CA THR A 3 -21.58 38.50 -13.61
C THR A 3 -20.45 37.59 -14.10
N MET A 4 -19.66 38.02 -15.09
CA MET A 4 -18.50 37.28 -15.57
C MET A 4 -17.37 37.24 -14.54
N ILE A 5 -17.16 38.34 -13.80
CA ILE A 5 -16.19 38.41 -12.71
C ILE A 5 -16.59 37.46 -11.58
N MET A 6 -17.89 37.38 -11.24
CA MET A 6 -18.39 36.46 -10.21
C MET A 6 -18.19 34.99 -10.59
N LEU A 7 -18.42 34.63 -11.86
CA LEU A 7 -18.20 33.26 -12.35
C LEU A 7 -16.73 32.84 -12.28
N LEU A 8 -15.84 33.78 -12.60
CA LEU A 8 -14.39 33.56 -12.56
C LEU A 8 -13.93 33.32 -11.11
N ILE A 9 -14.41 34.10 -10.16
CA ILE A 9 -14.10 33.92 -8.73
C ILE A 9 -14.57 32.54 -8.24
N LEU A 10 -15.77 32.09 -8.66
CA LEU A 10 -16.31 30.79 -8.28
C LEU A 10 -15.43 29.62 -8.78
N LEU A 11 -14.89 29.72 -9.99
CA LEU A 11 -13.96 28.73 -10.56
C LEU A 11 -12.63 28.70 -9.79
N PHE A 12 -12.10 29.85 -9.39
CA PHE A 12 -10.85 29.93 -8.61
C PHE A 12 -10.99 29.34 -7.19
N VAL A 13 -12.16 29.49 -6.56
CA VAL A 13 -12.44 28.90 -5.23
C VAL A 13 -12.45 27.37 -5.29
N GLN A 14 -12.94 26.77 -6.39
CA GLN A 14 -12.95 25.32 -6.56
C GLN A 14 -11.53 24.75 -6.64
N CYS A 15 -10.62 25.40 -7.38
CA CYS A 15 -9.21 24.98 -7.45
C CYS A 15 -8.49 25.04 -6.09
N ALA A 16 -8.82 26.01 -5.24
CA ALA A 16 -8.22 26.15 -3.91
C ALA A 16 -8.66 25.04 -2.93
N LEU A 17 -9.86 24.47 -3.08
CA LEU A 17 -10.34 23.35 -2.26
C LEU A 17 -9.63 22.03 -2.58
N TYR A 18 -9.32 21.77 -3.85
CA TYR A 18 -8.53 20.58 -4.25
C TYR A 18 -7.07 20.63 -3.77
N ALA A 19 -6.56 21.83 -3.45
CA ALA A 19 -5.21 22.04 -2.93
C ALA A 19 -5.11 21.94 -1.40
N GLN A 20 -6.20 21.65 -0.69
CA GLN A 20 -6.14 21.30 0.73
C GLN A 20 -5.39 19.97 0.85
N THR A 21 -4.08 20.06 1.05
CA THR A 21 -3.20 18.92 1.31
C THR A 21 -3.79 18.12 2.46
N LYS A 22 -4.25 16.90 2.18
CA LYS A 22 -4.37 15.88 3.23
C LYS A 22 -3.02 15.88 3.95
N GLY A 23 -3.00 16.26 5.23
CA GLY A 23 -1.76 16.27 6.01
C GLY A 23 -1.03 14.96 5.78
N LYS A 24 0.30 15.02 5.59
CA LYS A 24 1.13 13.87 5.21
C LYS A 24 0.74 12.66 6.04
N GLU A 25 -0.05 11.77 5.45
CA GLU A 25 -0.55 10.60 6.16
C GLU A 25 0.68 9.74 6.42
N ILE A 26 1.09 9.64 7.67
CA ILE A 26 2.19 8.75 8.06
C ILE A 26 1.64 7.34 7.87
N SER A 27 1.88 6.81 6.67
CA SER A 27 1.44 5.49 6.27
C SER A 27 2.59 4.51 6.46
N HIS A 28 2.34 3.41 7.15
CA HIS A 28 3.21 2.23 7.19
C HIS A 28 3.05 1.36 5.94
N TYR A 29 2.25 1.78 4.95
CA TYR A 29 2.04 1.03 3.73
C TYR A 29 3.04 1.41 2.64
N LEU A 30 3.43 0.42 1.83
CA LEU A 30 4.35 0.60 0.71
C LEU A 30 3.73 1.39 -0.45
N PHE A 31 2.42 1.23 -0.68
CA PHE A 31 1.67 1.98 -1.67
C PHE A 31 0.79 3.04 -0.98
N PRO A 32 0.60 4.23 -1.59
CA PRO A 32 -0.20 5.30 -0.99
C PRO A 32 -1.68 4.93 -0.82
N GLU A 33 -2.18 4.00 -1.64
CA GLU A 33 -3.55 3.47 -1.58
C GLU A 33 -3.51 1.95 -1.73
N PHE A 34 -4.61 1.27 -1.38
CA PHE A 34 -4.78 -0.14 -1.72
C PHE A 34 -5.04 -0.29 -3.21
N VAL A 35 -4.28 -1.17 -3.86
CA VAL A 35 -4.27 -1.29 -5.33
C VAL A 35 -4.81 -2.65 -5.75
N GLN A 36 -5.45 -2.71 -6.91
CA GLN A 36 -5.89 -3.99 -7.45
C GLN A 36 -4.68 -4.85 -7.78
N GLY A 37 -4.64 -6.06 -7.24
CA GLY A 37 -3.61 -7.05 -7.51
C GLY A 37 -4.17 -8.46 -7.53
N THR A 38 -3.27 -9.44 -7.62
CA THR A 38 -3.59 -10.86 -7.71
C THR A 38 -2.74 -11.67 -6.74
N VAL A 39 -3.39 -12.47 -5.90
CA VAL A 39 -2.74 -13.51 -5.11
C VAL A 39 -2.74 -14.79 -5.94
N LEU A 40 -1.56 -15.29 -6.30
CA LEU A 40 -1.37 -16.54 -7.01
C LEU A 40 -1.08 -17.66 -5.99
N MET A 41 -1.91 -18.69 -6.01
CA MET A 41 -1.76 -19.89 -5.20
C MET A 41 -0.91 -20.93 -5.96
N LYS A 42 -0.25 -21.84 -5.23
CA LYS A 42 0.57 -22.94 -5.80
C LYS A 42 -0.21 -23.88 -6.71
N ASN A 43 -1.52 -24.02 -6.48
CA ASN A 43 -2.40 -24.81 -7.34
C ASN A 43 -2.79 -24.07 -8.64
N GLY A 44 -2.26 -22.86 -8.89
CA GLY A 44 -2.55 -22.03 -10.05
C GLY A 44 -3.77 -21.12 -9.92
N GLN A 45 -4.53 -21.22 -8.82
CA GLN A 45 -5.68 -20.35 -8.57
C GLN A 45 -5.22 -18.88 -8.43
N LYS A 46 -5.91 -17.98 -9.13
CA LYS A 46 -5.68 -16.54 -9.10
C LYS A 46 -6.83 -15.86 -8.34
N ASN A 47 -6.50 -15.23 -7.23
CA ASN A 47 -7.47 -14.54 -6.40
C ASN A 47 -7.25 -13.02 -6.51
N PRO A 48 -8.08 -12.30 -7.28
CA PRO A 48 -7.98 -10.84 -7.36
C PRO A 48 -8.42 -10.20 -6.04
N ALA A 49 -7.66 -9.21 -5.55
CA ALA A 49 -7.98 -8.48 -4.32
C ALA A 49 -7.39 -7.06 -4.37
N LYS A 50 -7.96 -6.15 -3.57
CA LYS A 50 -7.33 -4.86 -3.26
C LYS A 50 -6.26 -5.09 -2.20
N LEU A 51 -4.99 -4.89 -2.53
CA LEU A 51 -3.83 -5.30 -1.76
C LEU A 51 -2.92 -4.11 -1.41
N ASN A 52 -2.13 -4.26 -0.36
CA ASN A 52 -1.00 -3.39 -0.02
C ASN A 52 0.02 -4.19 0.83
N TYR A 53 1.22 -3.64 1.03
CA TYR A 53 2.22 -4.19 1.92
C TYR A 53 2.38 -3.31 3.15
N ASN A 54 2.21 -3.88 4.35
CA ASN A 54 2.44 -3.19 5.61
C ASN A 54 3.90 -3.35 6.02
N ALA A 55 4.70 -2.28 5.89
CA ALA A 55 6.12 -2.28 6.25
C ALA A 55 6.39 -2.26 7.76
N ALA A 56 5.39 -2.00 8.60
CA ALA A 56 5.52 -2.11 10.06
C ALA A 56 5.35 -3.56 10.54
N SER A 57 4.38 -4.30 9.98
CA SER A 57 4.19 -5.73 10.30
C SER A 57 4.95 -6.68 9.36
N GLU A 58 5.51 -6.17 8.26
CA GLU A 58 6.16 -6.94 7.20
C GLU A 58 5.21 -7.92 6.46
N GLU A 59 3.90 -7.62 6.45
CA GLU A 59 2.84 -8.49 5.91
C GLU A 59 2.20 -7.94 4.63
N MET A 60 1.78 -8.86 3.75
CA MET A 60 0.85 -8.54 2.68
C MET A 60 -0.59 -8.50 3.23
N VAL A 61 -1.29 -7.39 2.98
CA VAL A 61 -2.65 -7.16 3.47
C VAL A 61 -3.62 -6.94 2.32
N PHE A 62 -4.90 -7.27 2.54
CA PHE A 62 -5.99 -7.06 1.59
C PHE A 62 -7.19 -6.40 2.26
N MET A 63 -8.00 -5.69 1.47
CA MET A 63 -9.29 -5.17 1.93
C MET A 63 -10.40 -6.19 1.73
N GLN A 64 -11.21 -6.41 2.76
CA GLN A 64 -12.43 -7.20 2.72
C GLN A 64 -13.47 -6.59 3.65
N ASN A 65 -14.67 -6.28 3.15
CA ASN A 65 -15.76 -5.66 3.93
C ASN A 65 -15.28 -4.44 4.74
N ASP A 66 -14.55 -3.54 4.08
CA ASP A 66 -13.93 -2.33 4.66
C ASP A 66 -12.93 -2.57 5.81
N LYS A 67 -12.49 -3.82 6.00
CA LYS A 67 -11.43 -4.19 6.95
C LYS A 67 -10.15 -4.52 6.20
N VAL A 68 -9.03 -4.15 6.81
CA VAL A 68 -7.69 -4.56 6.38
C VAL A 68 -7.32 -5.84 7.09
N LEU A 69 -7.04 -6.90 6.32
CA LEU A 69 -6.68 -8.23 6.83
C LEU A 69 -5.32 -8.65 6.28
N ALA A 70 -4.50 -9.31 7.09
CA ALA A 70 -3.26 -9.93 6.63
C ALA A 70 -3.53 -11.30 5.98
N LEU A 71 -2.70 -11.67 5.01
CA LEU A 71 -2.62 -13.06 4.56
C LEU A 71 -2.06 -13.92 5.71
N ALA A 72 -2.83 -14.89 6.17
CA ALA A 72 -2.48 -15.77 7.28
C ALA A 72 -2.53 -17.25 6.88
N GLU A 73 -2.01 -18.13 7.73
CA GLU A 73 -2.16 -19.58 7.56
C GLU A 73 -3.64 -20.00 7.62
N PRO A 74 -4.06 -21.04 6.87
CA PRO A 74 -3.25 -21.93 6.04
C PRO A 74 -2.91 -21.37 4.63
N SER A 75 -3.45 -20.21 4.27
CA SER A 75 -3.33 -19.64 2.93
C SER A 75 -1.89 -19.32 2.55
N LEU A 76 -1.06 -18.89 3.52
CA LEU A 76 0.38 -18.64 3.31
C LEU A 76 1.14 -19.89 2.86
N SER A 77 0.84 -21.07 3.42
CA SER A 77 1.48 -22.33 3.00
C SER A 77 1.23 -22.68 1.53
N GLN A 78 0.08 -22.26 1.01
CA GLN A 78 -0.36 -22.49 -0.37
C GLN A 78 -0.06 -21.31 -1.30
N LEU A 79 0.53 -20.23 -0.79
CA LEU A 79 0.88 -19.06 -1.58
C LEU A 79 2.06 -19.37 -2.51
N ASP A 80 1.94 -18.98 -3.78
CA ASP A 80 3.08 -18.92 -4.70
C ASP A 80 3.67 -17.51 -4.70
N SER A 81 2.86 -16.52 -5.09
CA SER A 81 3.29 -15.14 -5.22
C SER A 81 2.12 -14.15 -5.16
N VAL A 82 2.44 -12.89 -4.94
CA VAL A 82 1.48 -11.77 -4.98
C VAL A 82 1.95 -10.77 -6.01
N PHE A 83 1.05 -10.36 -6.90
CA PHE A 83 1.31 -9.39 -7.95
C PHE A 83 0.53 -8.12 -7.67
N LEU A 84 1.23 -6.97 -7.65
CA LEU A 84 0.63 -5.64 -7.57
C LEU A 84 1.29 -4.77 -8.65
N TYR A 85 0.50 -4.29 -9.61
CA TYR A 85 1.03 -3.68 -10.84
C TYR A 85 2.01 -4.62 -11.56
N ASP A 86 3.22 -4.14 -11.86
CA ASP A 86 4.36 -4.86 -12.43
C ASP A 86 5.27 -5.50 -11.37
N ARG A 87 4.92 -5.39 -10.08
CA ARG A 87 5.73 -5.86 -8.96
C ARG A 87 5.30 -7.25 -8.51
N LYS A 88 6.29 -8.12 -8.27
CA LYS A 88 6.09 -9.49 -7.78
C LYS A 88 6.67 -9.65 -6.38
N PHE A 89 5.85 -10.10 -5.45
CA PHE A 89 6.23 -10.46 -4.09
C PHE A 89 6.14 -11.98 -3.90
N VAL A 90 7.08 -12.53 -3.14
CA VAL A 90 7.13 -13.95 -2.77
C VAL A 90 7.37 -14.10 -1.28
N LEU A 91 6.98 -15.25 -0.73
CA LEU A 91 7.35 -15.60 0.63
C LEU A 91 8.76 -16.22 0.63
N HIS A 92 9.72 -15.56 1.26
CA HIS A 92 11.08 -16.02 1.46
C HIS A 92 11.40 -16.01 2.96
N ASN A 93 11.79 -17.15 3.53
CA ASN A 93 12.05 -17.29 4.97
C ASN A 93 10.91 -16.75 5.86
N LYS A 94 9.66 -17.06 5.50
CA LYS A 94 8.43 -16.59 6.17
C LYS A 94 8.21 -15.07 6.14
N LYS A 95 8.90 -14.35 5.26
CA LYS A 95 8.73 -12.91 5.04
C LYS A 95 8.38 -12.63 3.59
N PHE A 96 7.55 -11.63 3.37
CA PHE A 96 7.31 -11.14 2.02
C PHE A 96 8.49 -10.29 1.55
N VAL A 97 8.99 -10.62 0.37
CA VAL A 97 10.05 -9.87 -0.32
C VAL A 97 9.66 -9.64 -1.77
N GLU A 98 10.07 -8.51 -2.33
CA GLU A 98 9.90 -8.24 -3.75
C GLU A 98 11.02 -8.87 -4.55
N VAL A 99 10.69 -9.43 -5.72
CA VAL A 99 11.66 -9.92 -6.70
C VAL A 99 11.97 -8.79 -7.68
N LEU A 100 13.18 -8.25 -7.60
CA LEU A 100 13.64 -7.16 -8.48
C LEU A 100 14.31 -7.67 -9.76
N HIS A 101 15.01 -8.80 -9.66
CA HIS A 101 15.69 -9.44 -10.79
C HIS A 101 15.75 -10.95 -10.59
N ARG A 102 15.61 -11.70 -11.69
CA ARG A 102 15.78 -13.16 -11.71
C ARG A 102 16.31 -13.60 -13.08
N ASP A 103 17.62 -13.54 -13.23
CA ASP A 103 18.36 -14.15 -14.33
C ASP A 103 19.83 -14.31 -13.93
N GLY A 104 20.33 -15.55 -13.90
CA GLY A 104 21.65 -15.94 -13.36
C GLY A 104 21.82 -15.76 -11.84
N PHE A 105 21.19 -14.74 -11.26
CA PHE A 105 21.10 -14.47 -9.83
C PHE A 105 19.71 -13.92 -9.48
N THR A 106 19.35 -13.98 -8.20
CA THR A 106 18.09 -13.39 -7.71
C THR A 106 18.41 -12.17 -6.85
N LEU A 107 17.86 -11.01 -7.23
CA LEU A 107 17.88 -9.80 -6.39
C LEU A 107 16.52 -9.64 -5.72
N LEU A 108 16.53 -9.50 -4.40
CA LEU A 108 15.33 -9.37 -3.57
C LEU A 108 15.37 -8.04 -2.80
N ALA A 109 14.21 -7.39 -2.65
CA ALA A 109 14.04 -6.22 -1.79
C ALA A 109 13.12 -6.53 -0.60
N SER A 110 13.52 -6.06 0.58
CA SER A 110 12.72 -6.10 1.81
C SER A 110 12.43 -4.67 2.25
N TYR A 111 11.17 -4.42 2.60
CA TYR A 111 10.69 -3.12 3.03
C TYR A 111 10.33 -3.17 4.50
N LYS A 112 10.85 -2.23 5.29
CA LYS A 112 10.58 -2.15 6.72
C LYS A 112 10.52 -0.70 7.17
N CYS A 113 9.59 -0.39 8.07
CA CYS A 113 9.58 0.87 8.80
C CYS A 113 9.48 0.62 10.31
N LYS A 114 9.89 1.61 11.10
CA LYS A 114 9.72 1.61 12.54
C LYS A 114 8.75 2.73 12.93
N VAL A 115 7.72 2.39 13.69
CA VAL A 115 6.84 3.38 14.31
C VAL A 115 7.58 3.99 15.50
N ILE A 116 7.85 5.28 15.45
CA ILE A 116 8.47 6.03 16.55
C ILE A 116 7.34 6.76 17.28
N PRO A 117 7.05 6.43 18.55
CA PRO A 117 6.01 7.12 19.30
C PRO A 117 6.39 8.60 19.51
N PRO A 118 5.40 9.50 19.60
CA PRO A 118 5.68 10.90 19.95
C PRO A 118 6.39 10.93 21.32
N GLY A 119 7.45 11.73 21.42
CA GLY A 119 8.14 11.95 22.69
C GLY A 119 7.17 12.49 23.75
N LYS A 120 7.42 12.18 25.03
CA LYS A 120 6.65 12.79 26.12
C LYS A 120 6.84 14.32 26.04
N PRO A 121 5.78 15.14 26.12
CA PRO A 121 5.93 16.58 26.27
C PRO A 121 6.83 16.84 27.48
N ALA A 122 7.81 17.74 27.35
CA ALA A 122 8.57 18.20 28.50
C ALA A 122 7.60 18.83 29.50
N ALA A 123 7.78 18.56 30.80
CA ALA A 123 7.05 19.28 31.83
C ALA A 123 7.44 20.77 31.73
N TYR A 124 6.46 21.63 31.50
CA TYR A 124 6.61 23.08 31.54
C TYR A 124 6.24 23.59 32.94
#